data_AF-A0A7C4S667-F1
#
_entry.id   AF-A0A7C4S667-F1
#
_cell.length_a   1.000
_cell.length_b   1.000
_cell.length_c   1.000
_cell.angle_alpha   90.00
_cell.angle_beta   90.00
_cell.angle_gamma   90.00
#
_symmetry.space_group_name_H-M   'P 1'
#
loop_
_entity.id
_entity.type
_entity.pdbx_description
1 polymer ?
#
loop_
_entity_poly.entity_id
_entity_poly.type
_entity_poly.pdbx_seq_one_letter_code
_entity_poly.pdbx_strand_id
1 'polypeptide(L)'
;MQYRFPRGMRISRLEEREKFYRDEFDLRKVEDWLSWREIKNTAFAVIIGRKSNIFLPEFYEKKDKALIITDHGDLKGVLDYIIYYLPEGVYYDRNLYRDLSLCENCSKDCWNCDNFLGQELAFDLDPENVQCPYHGSLEEKVARKDTVSFCMIEFKKVRKNTLRLYEELGQEYKKIEIVFSGRGFHIHVLDGKAFRLSSEERKEIAEHYSDFGIDEWVTSGEMRLIRLPYSLNALVSRICEPLLPGEVDSFDPRFRAKPTSFS
;
A
#
# COMPACT_ATOMS: atom_id res chain seq x y z
N MET A 1 20.35 11.35 -7.53
CA MET A 1 18.99 11.58 -8.08
C MET A 1 18.20 12.33 -7.01
N GLN A 2 17.61 13.48 -7.33
CA GLN A 2 16.88 14.28 -6.34
C GLN A 2 15.38 14.17 -6.66
N TYR A 3 14.68 13.32 -5.92
CA TYR A 3 13.22 13.22 -6.01
C TYR A 3 12.56 14.57 -5.71
N ARG A 4 11.48 14.88 -6.42
CA ARG A 4 10.71 16.10 -6.23
C ARG A 4 9.40 15.78 -5.55
N PHE A 5 9.18 16.37 -4.38
CA PHE A 5 7.95 16.21 -3.61
C PHE A 5 7.22 17.54 -3.48
N PRO A 6 5.88 17.53 -3.32
CA PRO A 6 5.11 18.71 -2.98
C PRO A 6 5.57 19.34 -1.66
N ARG A 7 5.22 20.61 -1.45
CA ARG A 7 5.52 21.33 -0.21
C ARG A 7 5.09 20.52 1.02
N GLY A 8 6.00 20.39 1.99
CA GLY A 8 5.73 19.69 3.25
C GLY A 8 5.82 18.17 3.18
N MET A 9 6.20 17.61 2.03
CA MET A 9 6.44 16.17 1.84
C MET A 9 7.93 15.95 1.60
N ARG A 10 8.49 14.91 2.22
CA ARG A 10 9.90 14.54 2.14
C ARG A 10 10.10 13.13 2.63
N ILE A 11 11.28 12.58 2.39
CA ILE A 11 11.69 11.34 3.04
C ILE A 11 11.87 11.61 4.55
N SER A 12 11.34 10.73 5.39
CA SER A 12 11.51 10.79 6.84
C SER A 12 12.83 10.18 7.29
N ARG A 13 13.40 10.75 8.35
CA ARG A 13 14.59 10.25 9.04
C ARG A 13 14.24 9.06 9.94
N LEU A 14 15.24 8.27 10.33
CA LEU A 14 15.02 7.08 11.17
C LEU A 14 14.42 7.46 12.53
N GLU A 15 14.89 8.55 13.15
CA GLU A 15 14.40 9.01 14.45
C GLU A 15 12.94 9.46 14.38
N GLU A 16 12.53 10.04 13.25
CA GLU A 16 11.13 10.42 13.00
C GLU A 16 10.25 9.18 12.81
N ARG A 17 10.73 8.16 12.08
CA ARG A 17 10.03 6.88 11.93
C ARG A 17 9.84 6.20 13.28
N GLU A 18 10.92 6.12 14.07
CA GLU A 18 10.87 5.52 15.41
C GLU A 18 9.87 6.24 16.30
N LYS A 19 9.96 7.58 16.36
CA LYS A 19 9.04 8.40 17.16
C LYS A 19 7.59 8.20 16.76
N PHE A 20 7.28 8.18 15.46
CA PHE A 20 5.92 7.91 14.99
C PHE A 20 5.41 6.54 15.47
N TYR A 21 6.20 5.48 15.29
CA TYR A 21 5.77 4.13 15.65
C TYR A 21 5.69 3.88 17.16
N ARG A 22 6.45 4.63 17.97
CA ARG A 22 6.37 4.55 19.44
C ARG A 22 5.25 5.38 20.03
N ASP A 23 5.01 6.59 19.47
CA ASP A 23 4.20 7.60 20.15
C ASP A 23 2.83 7.82 19.49
N GLU A 24 2.69 7.57 18.19
CA GLU A 24 1.49 7.93 17.42
C GLU A 24 0.79 6.76 16.74
N PHE A 25 1.51 5.68 16.42
CA PHE A 25 0.94 4.53 15.70
C PHE A 25 -0.03 3.75 16.60
N ASP A 26 -1.33 3.85 16.29
CA ASP A 26 -2.40 3.24 17.08
C ASP A 26 -2.75 1.85 16.56
N LEU A 27 -2.30 0.81 17.26
CA LEU A 27 -2.58 -0.58 16.92
C LEU A 27 -4.07 -0.91 16.92
N ARG A 28 -4.91 -0.21 17.70
CA ARG A 28 -6.36 -0.47 17.73
C ARG A 28 -7.00 -0.11 16.40
N LYS A 29 -6.54 0.96 15.75
CA LYS A 29 -7.03 1.33 14.42
C LYS A 29 -6.65 0.30 13.36
N VAL A 30 -5.46 -0.29 13.48
CA VAL A 30 -5.00 -1.38 12.61
C VAL A 30 -5.82 -2.65 12.85
N GLU A 31 -6.09 -2.97 14.11
CA GLU A 31 -6.96 -4.08 14.51
C GLU A 31 -8.38 -3.90 13.96
N ASP A 32 -8.96 -2.70 14.10
CA ASP A 32 -10.28 -2.36 13.55
C ASP A 32 -10.31 -2.52 12.02
N TRP A 33 -9.27 -2.02 11.32
CA TRP A 33 -9.14 -2.17 9.87
C TRP A 33 -9.08 -3.63 9.43
N LEU A 34 -8.39 -4.48 10.18
CA LEU A 34 -8.22 -5.91 9.87
C LEU A 34 -9.22 -6.80 10.58
N SER A 35 -10.26 -6.24 11.20
CA SER A 35 -11.22 -6.98 12.04
C SER A 35 -12.02 -8.05 11.29
N TRP A 36 -12.04 -7.98 9.97
CA TRP A 36 -12.64 -8.96 9.06
C TRP A 36 -11.76 -10.19 8.78
N ARG A 37 -10.51 -10.24 9.28
CA ARG A 37 -9.58 -11.37 9.10
C ARG A 37 -8.84 -11.74 10.38
N GLU A 38 -8.26 -12.94 10.41
CA GLU A 38 -7.44 -13.38 11.53
C GLU A 38 -6.01 -12.85 11.42
N ILE A 39 -5.58 -12.04 12.40
CA ILE A 39 -4.22 -11.48 12.44
C ILE A 39 -3.16 -12.56 12.43
N LYS A 40 -3.30 -13.62 13.23
CA LYS A 40 -2.34 -14.75 13.30
C LYS A 40 -2.07 -15.42 11.94
N ASN A 41 -3.03 -15.34 11.02
CA ASN A 41 -2.98 -15.96 9.68
C ASN A 41 -2.71 -14.92 8.58
N THR A 42 -2.20 -13.74 8.95
CA THR A 42 -1.91 -12.64 8.05
C THR A 42 -0.41 -12.43 7.96
N ALA A 43 0.19 -12.65 6.79
CA ALA A 43 1.58 -12.26 6.59
C ALA A 43 1.67 -10.73 6.53
N PHE A 44 2.63 -10.17 7.24
CA PHE A 44 3.01 -8.77 7.11
C PHE A 44 4.33 -8.67 6.35
N ALA A 45 4.69 -7.46 5.94
CA ALA A 45 5.99 -7.23 5.36
C ALA A 45 6.48 -5.81 5.63
N VAL A 46 7.80 -5.68 5.65
CA VAL A 46 8.46 -4.37 5.70
C VAL A 46 9.40 -4.22 4.50
N ILE A 47 9.42 -3.01 3.92
CA ILE A 47 10.45 -2.59 2.98
C ILE A 47 11.29 -1.55 3.68
N ILE A 48 12.59 -1.80 3.87
CA ILE A 48 13.41 -1.00 4.77
C ILE A 48 13.82 0.35 4.14
N GLY A 49 14.42 0.32 2.95
CA GLY A 49 15.00 1.53 2.36
C GLY A 49 15.18 1.49 0.85
N ARG A 50 14.34 0.72 0.14
CA ARG A 50 14.48 0.45 -1.30
C ARG A 50 14.51 1.73 -2.14
N LYS A 51 13.61 2.69 -1.89
CA LYS A 51 13.52 3.94 -2.66
C LYS A 51 14.16 5.13 -1.92
N SER A 52 14.02 5.18 -0.61
CA SER A 52 14.52 6.24 0.25
C SER A 52 16.04 6.17 0.46
N ASN A 53 16.63 4.97 0.37
CA ASN A 53 18.01 4.69 0.73
C ASN A 53 18.37 5.15 2.17
N ILE A 54 17.37 5.18 3.07
CA ILE A 54 17.52 5.47 4.49
C ILE A 54 17.10 4.22 5.29
N PHE A 55 18.06 3.64 5.98
CA PHE A 55 17.95 2.39 6.74
C PHE A 55 19.09 2.32 7.76
N LEU A 56 18.94 1.47 8.79
CA LEU A 56 20.01 1.18 9.75
C LEU A 56 21.14 0.38 9.05
N PRO A 57 22.44 0.76 9.20
CA PRO A 57 23.53 0.18 8.42
C PRO A 57 23.65 -1.36 8.47
N GLU A 58 23.31 -1.98 9.60
CA GLU A 58 23.30 -3.44 9.78
C GLU A 58 22.32 -4.17 8.84
N PHE A 59 21.36 -3.46 8.25
CA PHE A 59 20.37 -4.02 7.32
C PHE A 59 20.67 -3.71 5.85
N TYR A 60 21.89 -3.31 5.50
CA TYR A 60 22.30 -3.01 4.13
C TYR A 60 21.91 -4.12 3.13
N GLU A 61 22.19 -5.39 3.46
CA GLU A 61 21.89 -6.56 2.60
C GLU A 61 20.39 -6.86 2.42
N LYS A 62 19.55 -6.17 3.19
CA LYS A 62 18.08 -6.31 3.21
C LYS A 62 17.37 -5.10 2.61
N LYS A 63 18.06 -3.98 2.36
CA LYS A 63 17.44 -2.68 2.04
C LYS A 63 16.50 -2.73 0.83
N ASP A 64 16.81 -3.56 -0.17
CA ASP A 64 16.07 -3.66 -1.43
C ASP A 64 15.04 -4.81 -1.44
N LYS A 65 14.91 -5.56 -0.35
CA LYS A 65 14.02 -6.72 -0.24
C LYS A 65 12.72 -6.34 0.49
N ALA A 66 11.63 -7.02 0.12
CA ALA A 66 10.45 -7.07 0.98
C ALA A 66 10.68 -8.19 1.99
N LEU A 67 10.78 -7.84 3.27
CA LEU A 67 10.97 -8.81 4.35
C LEU A 67 9.60 -9.24 4.82
N ILE A 68 9.23 -10.48 4.54
CA ILE A 68 7.97 -11.06 4.97
C ILE A 68 8.09 -11.45 6.45
N ILE A 69 7.04 -11.15 7.22
CA ILE A 69 6.90 -11.41 8.64
C ILE A 69 5.71 -12.35 8.81
N THR A 70 5.97 -13.59 9.18
CA THR A 70 4.95 -14.64 9.39
C THR A 70 4.91 -15.13 10.84
N ASP A 71 5.93 -14.84 11.63
CA ASP A 71 6.16 -15.31 12.99
C ASP A 71 5.88 -14.23 14.05
N HIS A 72 5.00 -13.27 13.73
CA HIS A 72 4.70 -12.12 14.60
C HIS A 72 3.76 -12.45 15.77
N GLY A 73 2.98 -13.53 15.69
CA GLY A 73 1.95 -13.88 16.68
C GLY A 73 0.72 -12.96 16.65
N ASP A 74 0.91 -11.66 16.88
CA ASP A 74 -0.14 -10.62 16.91
C ASP A 74 0.38 -9.28 16.33
N LEU A 75 -0.42 -8.21 16.43
CA LEU A 75 -0.03 -6.88 15.94
C LEU A 75 1.09 -6.22 16.77
N LYS A 76 1.27 -6.61 18.03
CA LYS A 76 2.37 -6.10 18.86
C LYS A 76 3.70 -6.70 18.39
N GLY A 77 3.73 -7.99 18.05
CA GLY A 77 4.91 -8.60 17.42
C GLY A 77 5.23 -7.97 16.06
N VAL A 78 4.21 -7.61 15.26
CA VAL A 78 4.43 -6.82 14.03
C VAL A 78 5.07 -5.46 14.35
N LEU A 79 4.60 -4.77 15.39
CA LEU A 79 5.20 -3.51 15.84
C LEU A 79 6.65 -3.67 16.28
N ASP A 80 6.99 -4.75 16.97
CA ASP A 80 8.38 -5.03 17.37
C ASP A 80 9.29 -5.15 16.14
N TYR A 81 8.83 -5.81 15.07
CA TYR A 81 9.54 -5.84 13.79
C TYR A 81 9.66 -4.46 13.13
N ILE A 82 8.58 -3.66 13.16
CA ILE A 82 8.59 -2.29 12.61
C ILE A 82 9.60 -1.42 13.35
N ILE A 83 9.64 -1.48 14.68
CA ILE A 83 10.59 -0.74 15.51
C ILE A 83 12.02 -1.22 15.29
N TYR A 84 12.22 -2.52 15.13
CA TYR A 84 13.54 -3.10 14.87
C TYR A 84 14.12 -2.64 13.52
N TYR A 85 13.30 -2.59 12.46
CA TYR A 85 13.78 -2.26 11.12
C TYR A 85 13.66 -0.77 10.74
N LEU A 86 12.79 0.00 11.40
CA LEU A 86 12.45 1.39 11.06
C LEU A 86 12.18 1.61 9.56
N PRO A 87 11.23 0.84 8.98
CA PRO A 87 11.14 0.66 7.55
C PRO A 87 10.62 1.89 6.80
N GLU A 88 10.89 1.90 5.49
CA GLU A 88 10.33 2.87 4.54
C GLU A 88 8.81 2.69 4.37
N GLY A 89 8.33 1.46 4.49
CA GLY A 89 6.91 1.15 4.45
C GLY A 89 6.58 -0.20 5.07
N VAL A 90 5.36 -0.30 5.59
CA VAL A 90 4.78 -1.51 6.17
C VAL A 90 3.62 -1.96 5.30
N TYR A 91 3.51 -3.27 5.11
CA TYR A 91 2.57 -3.90 4.20
C TYR A 91 1.93 -5.12 4.88
N TYR A 92 0.76 -5.51 4.39
CA TYR A 92 0.18 -6.82 4.69
C TYR A 92 -0.09 -7.57 3.37
N ASP A 93 -0.11 -8.89 3.47
CA ASP A 93 -0.44 -9.78 2.37
C ASP A 93 -1.96 -9.83 2.18
N ARG A 94 -2.41 -9.50 0.98
CA ARG A 94 -3.82 -9.57 0.59
C ARG A 94 -4.34 -10.99 0.48
N ASN A 95 -3.46 -11.99 0.41
CA ASN A 95 -3.86 -13.38 0.45
C ASN A 95 -4.43 -13.77 1.82
N LEU A 96 -5.43 -14.63 1.80
CA LEU A 96 -5.97 -15.31 2.97
C LEU A 96 -5.46 -16.74 3.02
N TYR A 97 -5.07 -17.15 4.22
CA TYR A 97 -4.50 -18.46 4.48
C TYR A 97 -5.31 -19.18 5.56
N ARG A 98 -5.44 -20.50 5.43
CA ARG A 98 -6.04 -21.33 6.48
C ARG A 98 -5.12 -21.39 7.70
N ASP A 99 -3.83 -21.60 7.45
CA ASP A 99 -2.78 -21.62 8.47
C ASP A 99 -1.49 -21.05 7.87
N LEU A 100 -1.06 -19.90 8.35
CA LEU A 100 0.13 -19.22 7.82
C LEU A 100 1.42 -20.01 8.05
N SER A 101 1.49 -20.87 9.09
CA SER A 101 2.68 -21.69 9.36
C SER A 101 2.98 -22.69 8.24
N LEU A 102 1.97 -23.07 7.45
CA LEU A 102 2.13 -23.96 6.30
C LEU A 102 2.82 -23.28 5.09
N CYS A 103 2.98 -21.96 5.12
CA CYS A 103 3.58 -21.20 4.02
C CYS A 103 5.10 -21.13 4.06
N GLU A 104 5.78 -21.61 5.11
CA GLU A 104 7.25 -21.54 5.22
C GLU A 104 7.97 -22.32 4.10
N ASN A 105 7.38 -23.45 3.68
CA ASN A 105 7.97 -24.36 2.68
C ASN A 105 7.03 -24.62 1.48
N CYS A 106 6.06 -23.73 1.20
CA CYS A 106 5.10 -23.96 0.12
C CYS A 106 5.67 -23.64 -1.27
N SER A 107 4.96 -24.09 -2.32
CA SER A 107 5.33 -23.90 -3.75
C SER A 107 5.38 -22.44 -4.22
N LYS A 108 5.06 -21.47 -3.36
CA LYS A 108 4.91 -20.02 -3.61
C LYS A 108 3.81 -19.64 -4.61
N ASP A 109 3.41 -20.54 -5.48
CA ASP A 109 2.18 -20.43 -6.26
C ASP A 109 0.98 -20.67 -5.34
N CYS A 110 0.42 -19.56 -4.82
CA CYS A 110 -0.72 -19.61 -3.91
C CYS A 110 -2.03 -19.97 -4.64
N TRP A 111 -2.17 -19.66 -5.93
CA TRP A 111 -3.42 -19.88 -6.66
C TRP A 111 -3.79 -21.37 -6.74
N ASN A 112 -2.78 -22.23 -6.77
CA ASN A 112 -2.93 -23.69 -6.79
C ASN A 112 -2.63 -24.36 -5.43
N CYS A 113 -2.72 -23.61 -4.32
CA CYS A 113 -2.37 -24.09 -2.99
C CYS A 113 -3.62 -24.35 -2.13
N ASP A 114 -3.74 -25.54 -1.52
CA ASP A 114 -4.85 -25.89 -0.61
C ASP A 114 -4.93 -25.01 0.65
N ASN A 115 -3.84 -24.34 1.00
CA ASN A 115 -3.79 -23.40 2.12
C ASN A 115 -4.35 -22.02 1.77
N PHE A 116 -4.47 -21.70 0.48
CA PHE A 116 -4.96 -20.41 0.00
C PHE A 116 -6.49 -20.37 -0.01
N LEU A 117 -7.05 -19.36 0.63
CA LEU A 117 -8.51 -19.19 0.78
C LEU A 117 -9.08 -18.11 -0.14
N GLY A 118 -8.23 -17.46 -0.93
CA GLY A 118 -8.59 -16.31 -1.77
C GLY A 118 -7.72 -15.10 -1.47
N GLN A 119 -7.91 -14.03 -2.24
CA GLN A 119 -7.13 -12.81 -2.13
C GLN A 119 -8.04 -11.58 -2.13
N GLU A 120 -7.72 -10.57 -1.34
CA GLU A 120 -8.38 -9.27 -1.43
C GLU A 120 -8.27 -8.70 -2.87
N LEU A 121 -9.37 -8.24 -3.47
CA LEU A 121 -9.28 -7.47 -4.71
C LEU A 121 -8.95 -6.02 -4.34
N ALA A 122 -7.91 -5.47 -4.94
CA ALA A 122 -7.56 -4.07 -4.71
C ALA A 122 -7.04 -3.41 -5.98
N PHE A 123 -7.22 -2.10 -6.05
CA PHE A 123 -6.78 -1.24 -7.15
C PHE A 123 -5.83 -0.19 -6.58
N ASP A 124 -4.60 -0.10 -7.12
CA ASP A 124 -3.63 0.94 -6.73
C ASP A 124 -3.58 2.03 -7.80
N LEU A 125 -4.02 3.23 -7.45
CA LEU A 125 -3.98 4.41 -8.31
C LEU A 125 -2.83 5.30 -7.84
N ASP A 126 -1.65 5.14 -8.45
CA ASP A 126 -0.48 5.97 -8.17
C ASP A 126 -0.33 7.11 -9.22
N PRO A 127 -0.03 8.34 -8.80
CA PRO A 127 0.31 9.46 -9.70
C PRO A 127 1.31 9.13 -10.82
N GLU A 128 2.23 8.18 -10.60
CA GLU A 128 3.18 7.79 -11.64
C GLU A 128 2.53 7.20 -12.89
N ASN A 129 1.38 6.53 -12.75
CA ASN A 129 0.66 5.83 -13.82
C ASN A 129 -0.22 6.74 -14.69
N VAL A 130 -0.40 8.02 -14.32
CA VAL A 130 -1.20 8.96 -15.11
C VAL A 130 -0.32 9.90 -15.94
N GLN A 131 -0.79 10.23 -17.15
CA GLN A 131 -0.10 11.18 -18.03
C GLN A 131 -0.10 12.59 -17.42
N CYS A 132 1.04 13.27 -17.48
CA CYS A 132 1.20 14.64 -17.00
C CYS A 132 1.68 15.57 -18.12
N PRO A 133 1.10 16.77 -18.32
CA PRO A 133 1.57 17.70 -19.35
C PRO A 133 3.00 18.21 -19.11
N TYR A 134 3.53 18.08 -17.89
CA TYR A 134 4.89 18.51 -17.53
C TYR A 134 5.87 17.35 -17.38
N HIS A 135 5.39 16.18 -16.95
CA HIS A 135 6.24 15.00 -16.70
C HIS A 135 6.02 13.86 -17.70
N GLY A 136 5.14 14.01 -18.67
CA GLY A 136 4.96 13.01 -19.73
C GLY A 136 4.22 11.74 -19.29
N SER A 137 4.41 10.68 -20.05
CA SER A 137 3.89 9.33 -19.79
C SER A 137 4.73 8.55 -18.76
N LEU A 138 4.24 7.38 -18.35
CA LEU A 138 4.99 6.50 -17.45
C LEU A 138 6.33 6.08 -18.06
N GLU A 139 6.37 5.74 -19.35
CA GLU A 139 7.58 5.34 -20.07
C GLU A 139 8.64 6.45 -20.03
N GLU A 140 8.23 7.69 -20.25
CA GLU A 140 9.11 8.86 -20.19
C GLU A 140 9.65 9.10 -18.77
N LYS A 141 8.80 8.92 -17.75
CA LYS A 141 9.23 9.01 -16.33
C LYS A 141 10.23 7.90 -15.97
N VAL A 142 9.98 6.67 -16.40
CA VAL A 142 10.89 5.53 -16.19
C VAL A 142 12.23 5.78 -16.86
N ALA A 143 12.25 6.24 -18.12
CA ALA A 143 13.47 6.58 -18.84
C ALA A 143 14.32 7.64 -18.12
N ARG A 144 13.67 8.60 -17.44
CA ARG A 144 14.32 9.63 -16.63
C ARG A 144 14.58 9.20 -15.18
N LYS A 145 14.18 7.99 -14.77
CA LYS A 145 14.22 7.49 -13.39
C LYS A 145 13.46 8.39 -12.40
N ASP A 146 12.36 9.00 -12.83
CA ASP A 146 11.60 10.00 -12.07
C ASP A 146 10.25 9.48 -11.53
N THR A 147 10.08 8.16 -11.50
CA THR A 147 8.86 7.46 -11.02
C THR A 147 8.56 7.66 -9.54
N VAL A 148 9.55 8.14 -8.79
CA VAL A 148 9.42 8.38 -7.35
C VAL A 148 8.90 9.77 -7.03
N SER A 149 9.12 10.75 -7.92
CA SER A 149 8.66 12.11 -7.73
C SER A 149 7.13 12.17 -7.67
N PHE A 150 6.61 13.19 -7.00
CA PHE A 150 5.18 13.33 -6.74
C PHE A 150 4.65 14.68 -7.23
N CYS A 151 3.77 14.65 -8.23
CA CYS A 151 3.15 15.83 -8.81
C CYS A 151 1.70 16.01 -8.33
N MET A 152 1.35 17.24 -7.92
CA MET A 152 -0.02 17.57 -7.54
C MET A 152 -1.02 17.57 -8.70
N ILE A 153 -0.54 17.70 -9.96
CA ILE A 153 -1.41 17.62 -11.14
C ILE A 153 -1.82 16.17 -11.38
N GLU A 154 -0.87 15.25 -11.31
CA GLU A 154 -1.11 13.80 -11.39
C GLU A 154 -2.00 13.35 -10.24
N PHE A 155 -1.70 13.81 -9.01
CA PHE A 155 -2.53 13.53 -7.84
C PHE A 155 -3.99 13.94 -8.05
N LYS A 156 -4.24 15.14 -8.61
CA LYS A 156 -5.59 15.62 -8.88
C LYS A 156 -6.33 14.73 -9.88
N LYS A 157 -5.62 14.15 -10.86
CA LYS A 157 -6.21 13.19 -11.81
C LYS A 157 -6.53 11.87 -11.11
N VAL A 158 -5.56 11.31 -10.40
CA VAL A 158 -5.71 10.08 -9.62
C VAL A 158 -6.89 10.19 -8.65
N ARG A 159 -7.01 11.28 -7.89
CA ARG A 159 -8.12 11.54 -6.97
C ARG A 159 -9.51 11.49 -7.65
N LYS A 160 -9.63 12.07 -8.85
CA LYS A 160 -10.87 12.01 -9.64
C LYS A 160 -11.14 10.59 -10.15
N ASN A 161 -10.11 9.90 -10.62
CA ASN A 161 -10.22 8.52 -11.09
C ASN A 161 -10.62 7.58 -9.94
N THR A 162 -10.06 7.77 -8.74
CA THR A 162 -10.43 7.01 -7.54
C THR A 162 -11.92 7.15 -7.23
N LEU A 163 -12.47 8.37 -7.24
CA LEU A 163 -13.90 8.59 -6.98
C LEU A 163 -14.80 7.93 -8.04
N ARG A 164 -14.46 8.09 -9.32
CA ARG A 164 -15.21 7.47 -10.42
C ARG A 164 -15.15 5.94 -10.34
N LEU A 165 -13.97 5.37 -10.08
CA LEU A 165 -13.80 3.93 -9.94
C LEU A 165 -14.55 3.40 -8.73
N TYR A 166 -14.53 4.13 -7.60
CA TYR A 166 -15.33 3.77 -6.42
C TYR A 166 -16.84 3.72 -6.74
N GLU A 167 -17.36 4.71 -7.47
CA GLU A 167 -18.76 4.75 -7.89
C GLU A 167 -19.11 3.58 -8.84
N GLU A 168 -18.24 3.27 -9.81
CA GLU A 168 -18.43 2.15 -10.75
C GLU A 168 -18.39 0.80 -10.03
N LEU A 169 -17.40 0.57 -9.16
CA LEU A 169 -17.32 -0.64 -8.34
C LEU A 169 -18.51 -0.79 -7.39
N GLY A 170 -19.07 0.32 -6.90
CA GLY A 170 -20.25 0.34 -6.02
C GLY A 170 -21.53 -0.20 -6.66
N GLN A 171 -21.56 -0.37 -7.99
CA GLN A 171 -22.67 -1.03 -8.68
C GLN A 171 -22.66 -2.55 -8.46
N GLU A 172 -21.48 -3.11 -8.22
CA GLU A 172 -21.27 -4.55 -8.13
C GLU A 172 -20.91 -5.02 -6.72
N TYR A 173 -20.15 -4.22 -5.97
CA TYR A 173 -19.59 -4.57 -4.66
C TYR A 173 -20.16 -3.65 -3.57
N LYS A 174 -20.22 -4.17 -2.33
CA LYS A 174 -20.84 -3.47 -1.21
C LYS A 174 -19.85 -3.01 -0.14
N LYS A 175 -18.74 -3.72 -0.01
CA LYS A 175 -17.69 -3.47 0.99
C LYS A 175 -16.46 -2.94 0.27
N ILE A 176 -16.50 -1.65 -0.06
CA ILE A 176 -15.42 -0.96 -0.75
C ILE A 176 -14.86 0.11 0.19
N GLU A 177 -13.55 0.08 0.40
CA GLU A 177 -12.84 1.03 1.25
C GLU A 177 -11.79 1.78 0.43
N ILE A 178 -11.62 3.09 0.66
CA ILE A 178 -10.58 3.90 0.02
C ILE A 178 -9.50 4.21 1.04
N VAL A 179 -8.24 4.02 0.67
CA VAL A 179 -7.08 4.34 1.52
C VAL A 179 -6.15 5.25 0.76
N PHE A 180 -5.79 6.39 1.34
CA PHE A 180 -4.66 7.18 0.85
C PHE A 180 -3.34 6.45 1.15
N SER A 181 -2.57 6.10 0.12
CA SER A 181 -1.35 5.27 0.24
C SER A 181 -0.08 6.08 0.53
N GLY A 182 -0.21 7.40 0.67
CA GLY A 182 0.88 8.36 0.85
C GLY A 182 1.20 9.17 -0.41
N ARG A 183 1.01 8.59 -1.61
CA ARG A 183 1.14 9.31 -2.89
C ARG A 183 -0.13 9.21 -3.73
N GLY A 184 -0.80 8.08 -3.70
CA GLY A 184 -2.01 7.79 -4.44
C GLY A 184 -3.10 7.25 -3.54
N PHE A 185 -3.97 6.43 -4.12
CA PHE A 185 -5.05 5.78 -3.38
C PHE A 185 -5.08 4.30 -3.70
N HIS A 186 -5.39 3.49 -2.69
CA HIS A 186 -5.85 2.14 -2.88
C HIS A 186 -7.37 2.12 -2.75
N ILE A 187 -8.03 1.32 -3.58
CA ILE A 187 -9.41 0.89 -3.36
C ILE A 187 -9.37 -0.58 -3.00
N HIS A 188 -9.89 -0.93 -1.83
CA HIS A 188 -9.96 -2.29 -1.32
C HIS A 188 -11.40 -2.81 -1.47
N VAL A 189 -11.59 -3.98 -2.05
CA VAL A 189 -12.89 -4.64 -2.21
C VAL A 189 -12.93 -5.88 -1.33
N LEU A 190 -13.70 -5.80 -0.24
CA LEU A 190 -13.76 -6.79 0.84
C LEU A 190 -15.02 -7.68 0.76
N ASP A 191 -15.72 -7.67 -0.37
CA ASP A 191 -16.83 -8.59 -0.64
C ASP A 191 -16.33 -10.02 -0.77
N GLY A 192 -17.02 -10.97 -0.12
CA GLY A 192 -16.67 -12.39 -0.16
C GLY A 192 -16.55 -12.98 -1.57
N LYS A 193 -17.27 -12.43 -2.56
CA LYS A 193 -17.15 -12.85 -3.96
C LYS A 193 -15.85 -12.39 -4.61
N ALA A 194 -15.32 -11.23 -4.24
CA ALA A 194 -14.06 -10.73 -4.77
C ALA A 194 -12.89 -11.65 -4.38
N PHE A 195 -12.91 -12.19 -3.16
CA PHE A 195 -11.91 -13.17 -2.71
C PHE A 195 -11.84 -14.44 -3.55
N ARG A 196 -12.93 -14.81 -4.23
CA ARG A 196 -13.04 -16.06 -4.99
C ARG A 196 -12.69 -15.91 -6.47
N LEU A 197 -12.44 -14.69 -6.94
CA LEU A 197 -12.06 -14.44 -8.32
C LEU A 197 -10.75 -15.16 -8.66
N SER A 198 -10.71 -15.85 -9.80
CA SER A 198 -9.50 -16.48 -10.32
C SER A 198 -8.47 -15.43 -10.79
N SER A 199 -7.24 -15.87 -11.06
CA SER A 199 -6.22 -15.01 -11.65
C SER A 199 -6.65 -14.46 -13.01
N GLU A 200 -7.33 -15.26 -13.82
CA GLU A 200 -7.85 -14.88 -15.14
C GLU A 200 -8.95 -13.83 -15.04
N GLU A 201 -9.96 -14.04 -14.18
CA GLU A 201 -11.03 -13.06 -13.94
C GLU A 201 -10.46 -11.72 -13.46
N ARG A 202 -9.42 -11.76 -12.61
CA ARG A 202 -8.74 -10.54 -12.14
C ARG A 202 -7.94 -9.83 -13.23
N LYS A 203 -7.36 -10.56 -14.17
CA LYS A 203 -6.68 -9.96 -15.34
C LYS A 203 -7.70 -9.25 -16.23
N GLU A 204 -8.86 -9.86 -16.47
CA GLU A 204 -9.95 -9.21 -17.21
C GLU A 204 -10.45 -7.93 -16.51
N ILE A 205 -10.59 -7.97 -15.18
CA ILE A 205 -10.93 -6.78 -14.38
C ILE A 205 -9.83 -5.71 -14.47
N ALA A 206 -8.56 -6.10 -14.37
CA ALA A 206 -7.43 -5.17 -14.48
C ALA A 206 -7.40 -4.49 -15.85
N GLU A 207 -7.57 -5.24 -16.93
CA GLU A 207 -7.65 -4.70 -18.29
C GLU A 207 -8.85 -3.76 -18.46
N HIS A 208 -10.01 -4.14 -17.93
CA HIS A 208 -11.24 -3.33 -18.01
C HIS A 208 -11.09 -1.95 -17.35
N TYR A 209 -10.38 -1.87 -16.23
CA TYR A 209 -10.18 -0.62 -15.49
C TYR A 209 -8.81 0.05 -15.75
N SER A 210 -8.03 -0.43 -16.72
CA SER A 210 -6.69 0.09 -17.05
C SER A 210 -6.69 1.61 -17.35
N ASP A 211 -7.72 2.12 -18.02
CA ASP A 211 -7.89 3.55 -18.35
C ASP A 211 -7.99 4.48 -17.12
N PHE A 212 -8.22 3.93 -15.92
CA PHE A 212 -8.18 4.69 -14.67
C PHE A 212 -6.75 4.99 -14.20
N GLY A 213 -5.72 4.42 -14.83
CA GLY A 213 -4.33 4.53 -14.41
C GLY A 213 -4.03 3.69 -13.16
N ILE A 214 -4.72 2.56 -13.02
CA ILE A 214 -4.45 1.57 -11.97
C ILE A 214 -3.14 0.84 -12.25
N ASP A 215 -2.49 0.32 -11.22
CA ASP A 215 -1.50 -0.73 -11.36
C ASP A 215 -2.20 -2.08 -11.60
N GLU A 216 -2.12 -2.58 -12.83
CA GLU A 216 -2.73 -3.85 -13.24
C GLU A 216 -2.13 -5.05 -12.50
N TRP A 217 -0.87 -5.00 -12.05
CA TRP A 217 -0.25 -6.10 -11.29
C TRP A 217 -0.81 -6.21 -9.87
N VAL A 218 -1.24 -5.08 -9.29
CA VAL A 218 -1.99 -5.09 -8.04
C VAL A 218 -3.38 -5.69 -8.25
N THR A 219 -4.08 -5.29 -9.31
CA THR A 219 -5.46 -5.73 -9.55
C THR A 219 -5.55 -7.20 -9.95
N SER A 220 -4.67 -7.66 -10.84
CA SER A 220 -4.55 -9.07 -11.27
C SER A 220 -4.14 -10.03 -10.16
N GLY A 221 -3.58 -9.49 -9.06
CA GLY A 221 -3.21 -10.26 -7.87
C GLY A 221 -1.77 -10.76 -7.83
N GLU A 222 -0.96 -10.43 -8.83
CA GLU A 222 0.48 -10.74 -8.87
C GLU A 222 1.24 -10.01 -7.76
N MET A 223 0.92 -8.74 -7.50
CA MET A 223 1.50 -7.97 -6.39
C MET A 223 0.69 -8.15 -5.10
N ARG A 224 0.92 -9.24 -4.36
CA ARG A 224 0.10 -9.56 -3.17
C ARG A 224 0.21 -8.59 -1.99
N LEU A 225 1.32 -7.85 -1.86
CA LEU A 225 1.56 -6.94 -0.72
C LEU A 225 0.91 -5.58 -0.97
N ILE A 226 0.14 -5.10 0.01
CA ILE A 226 -0.45 -3.76 -0.01
C ILE A 226 -0.13 -3.02 1.29
N ARG A 227 0.01 -1.70 1.20
CA ARG A 227 0.48 -0.90 2.35
C ARG A 227 -0.51 -0.97 3.50
N LEU A 228 -0.01 -1.21 4.70
CA LEU A 228 -0.83 -1.33 5.92
C LEU A 228 -1.45 0.03 6.28
N PRO A 229 -2.77 0.15 6.39
CA PRO A 229 -3.39 1.37 6.86
C PRO A 229 -2.90 1.77 8.24
N TYR A 230 -2.90 3.08 8.47
CA TYR A 230 -2.31 3.80 9.60
C TYR A 230 -0.79 3.73 9.71
N SER A 231 -0.09 2.94 8.89
CA SER A 231 1.38 2.94 8.86
C SER A 231 1.95 4.17 8.14
N LEU A 232 3.25 4.41 8.32
CA LEU A 232 3.95 5.51 7.67
C LEU A 232 4.45 5.10 6.28
N ASN A 233 4.15 5.92 5.28
CA ASN A 233 4.90 5.99 4.04
C ASN A 233 6.08 6.95 4.21
N ALA A 234 7.25 6.41 4.54
CA ALA A 234 8.44 7.19 4.87
C ALA A 234 9.00 7.96 3.69
N LEU A 235 8.72 7.52 2.45
CA LEU A 235 9.20 8.18 1.24
C LEU A 235 8.69 9.63 1.13
N VAL A 236 7.49 9.87 1.67
CA VAL A 236 6.78 11.16 1.57
C VAL A 236 6.31 11.71 2.92
N SER A 237 6.64 11.02 4.01
CA SER A 237 6.29 11.41 5.38
C SER A 237 4.77 11.57 5.56
N ARG A 238 4.00 10.57 5.11
CA ARG A 238 2.54 10.55 5.26
C ARG A 238 2.04 9.24 5.82
N ILE A 239 1.03 9.34 6.67
CA ILE A 239 0.27 8.23 7.22
C ILE A 239 -0.64 7.70 6.12
N CYS A 240 -0.79 6.39 6.07
CA CYS A 240 -1.74 5.75 5.18
C CYS A 240 -3.11 5.78 5.83
N GLU A 241 -4.04 6.54 5.28
CA GLU A 241 -5.27 6.91 5.99
C GLU A 241 -6.46 6.35 5.21
N PRO A 242 -7.30 5.48 5.80
CA PRO A 242 -8.62 5.19 5.27
C PRO A 242 -9.45 6.48 5.18
N LEU A 243 -10.15 6.68 4.08
CA LEU A 243 -10.89 7.91 3.78
C LEU A 243 -12.31 7.56 3.34
N LEU A 244 -13.27 8.37 3.77
CA LEU A 244 -14.60 8.37 3.18
C LEU A 244 -14.57 9.01 1.78
N PRO A 245 -15.46 8.63 0.85
CA PRO A 245 -15.51 9.22 -0.50
C PRO A 245 -15.56 10.77 -0.49
N GLY A 246 -16.34 11.37 0.42
CA GLY A 246 -16.40 12.83 0.55
C GLY A 246 -15.09 13.49 0.99
N GLU A 247 -14.22 12.76 1.70
CA GLU A 247 -12.91 13.27 2.11
C GLU A 247 -11.91 13.23 0.94
N VAL A 248 -12.03 12.22 0.07
CA VAL A 248 -11.15 12.06 -1.11
C VAL A 248 -11.22 13.29 -2.01
N ASP A 249 -12.41 13.86 -2.28
CA ASP A 249 -12.55 14.99 -3.21
C ASP A 249 -11.77 16.24 -2.77
N SER A 250 -11.71 16.51 -1.47
CA SER A 250 -11.02 17.68 -0.91
C SER A 250 -9.62 17.37 -0.39
N PHE A 251 -9.18 16.11 -0.46
CA PHE A 251 -7.91 15.67 0.13
C PHE A 251 -6.71 16.38 -0.51
N ASP A 252 -5.86 16.94 0.36
CA ASP A 252 -4.58 17.57 -0.01
C ASP A 252 -3.45 17.00 0.84
N PRO A 253 -2.59 16.11 0.28
CA PRO A 253 -1.50 15.47 1.01
C PRO A 253 -0.43 16.46 1.44
N ARG A 254 -0.43 17.72 1.00
CA ARG A 254 0.51 18.73 1.52
C ARG A 254 0.20 19.09 2.98
N PHE A 255 -1.05 18.91 3.41
CA PHE A 255 -1.55 19.34 4.72
C PHE A 255 -2.23 18.22 5.53
N ARG A 256 -2.78 17.20 4.87
CA ARG A 256 -3.44 16.04 5.49
C ARG A 256 -2.48 14.86 5.67
N ALA A 257 -2.87 13.90 6.51
CA ALA A 257 -2.14 12.65 6.80
C ALA A 257 -0.68 12.85 7.23
N LYS A 258 -0.32 13.99 7.82
CA LYS A 258 1.02 14.25 8.34
C LYS A 258 1.12 13.73 9.77
N PRO A 259 2.15 12.95 10.14
CA PRO A 259 2.43 12.65 11.54
C PRO A 259 2.58 13.93 12.36
N THR A 260 2.02 13.95 13.56
CA THR A 260 2.07 15.12 14.46
C THR A 260 3.47 15.33 15.04
N SER A 261 4.27 14.27 15.16
CA SER A 261 5.66 14.32 15.62
C SER A 261 6.62 14.94 14.60
N PHE A 262 6.19 15.14 13.35
CA PHE A 262 7.06 15.64 12.29
C PHE A 262 6.95 17.16 12.24
N SER A 263 8.05 17.84 12.54
CA SER A 263 8.22 19.29 12.30
C SER A 263 8.14 19.58 10.80
#